data_AF-A0A2W0EBR4-F1
#
_entry.id   AF-A0A2W0EBR4-F1
#
_cell.length_a   1.000
_cell.length_b   1.000
_cell.length_c   1.000
_cell.angle_alpha   90.00
_cell.angle_beta   90.00
_cell.angle_gamma   90.00
#
_symmetry.space_group_name_H-M   'P 1'
#
loop_
_entity.id
_entity.type
_entity.pdbx_description
1 polymer ?
#
loop_
_entity_poly.entity_id
_entity_poly.type
_entity_poly.pdbx_seq_one_letter_code
_entity_poly.pdbx_strand_id
1 'polypeptide(L)'
;MSAQLLQPAFADPVLDAQRGFRAALKALAGPGVIQTLQATPRLDGLEPATYALCLALLDVDTPLWLAPSFDTPLIRANLAFHCGCPLTAQREDARFALLAADDLL
;
A
#
# COMPACT_ATOMS: atom_id res chain seq x y z
N MET A 1 24.53 -10.22 -6.55
CA MET A 1 24.05 -8.94 -7.11
C MET A 1 22.97 -8.43 -6.16
N SER A 2 23.30 -7.49 -5.28
CA SER A 2 22.32 -6.91 -4.36
C SER A 2 21.35 -6.07 -5.18
N ALA A 3 20.17 -6.61 -5.47
CA ALA A 3 19.08 -5.81 -6.01
C ALA A 3 18.84 -4.64 -5.03
N GLN A 4 18.72 -3.42 -5.54
CA GLN A 4 18.28 -2.29 -4.72
C GLN A 4 16.86 -2.59 -4.24
N LEU A 5 16.75 -3.07 -3.00
CA LEU A 5 15.49 -3.47 -2.38
C LEU A 5 14.58 -2.29 -2.02
N LEU A 6 15.05 -1.05 -2.13
CA LEU A 6 14.26 0.14 -1.84
C LEU A 6 14.04 0.94 -3.13
N GLN A 7 12.77 1.21 -3.41
CA GLN A 7 12.31 2.06 -4.50
C GLN A 7 11.72 3.37 -3.95
N PRO A 8 11.69 4.46 -4.74
CA PRO A 8 11.18 5.74 -4.28
C PRO A 8 9.70 5.70 -3.91
N ALA A 9 9.34 6.40 -2.83
CA ALA A 9 7.95 6.65 -2.44
C ALA A 9 7.47 8.02 -2.95
N PHE A 10 6.61 8.71 -2.20
CA PHE A 10 6.15 10.06 -2.53
C PHE A 10 7.30 11.07 -2.62
N ALA A 11 7.20 12.00 -3.57
CA ALA A 11 8.15 13.09 -3.73
C ALA A 11 7.93 14.17 -2.65
N ASP A 12 6.68 14.48 -2.31
CA ASP A 12 6.29 15.27 -1.14
C ASP A 12 5.46 14.39 -0.20
N PRO A 13 6.10 13.70 0.77
CA PRO A 13 5.42 12.73 1.61
C PRO A 13 4.18 13.27 2.33
N VAL A 14 4.22 14.54 2.75
CA VAL A 14 3.11 15.13 3.52
C VAL A 14 1.94 15.46 2.60
N LEU A 15 2.18 16.22 1.52
CA LEU A 15 1.09 16.66 0.64
C LEU A 15 0.52 15.51 -0.18
N ASP A 16 1.36 14.56 -0.59
CA ASP A 16 0.92 13.44 -1.43
C ASP A 16 0.17 12.38 -0.61
N ALA A 17 0.59 12.10 0.64
CA ALA A 17 -0.19 11.25 1.54
C ALA A 17 -1.56 11.90 1.87
N GLN A 18 -1.60 13.20 2.16
CA GLN A 18 -2.84 13.94 2.40
C GLN A 18 -3.80 13.84 1.20
N ARG A 19 -3.27 13.97 -0.02
CA ARG A 19 -4.04 13.83 -1.26
C ARG A 19 -4.55 12.40 -1.45
N GLY A 20 -3.70 11.41 -1.20
CA GLY A 20 -4.07 9.98 -1.24
C GLY A 20 -5.19 9.64 -0.26
N PHE A 21 -5.06 10.05 1.00
CA PHE A 21 -6.07 9.86 2.03
C PHE A 21 -7.42 10.50 1.64
N ARG A 22 -7.39 11.73 1.13
CA ARG A 22 -8.62 12.44 0.71
C ARG A 22 -9.31 11.73 -0.46
N ALA A 23 -8.54 11.19 -1.40
CA ALA A 23 -9.09 10.41 -2.51
C ALA A 23 -9.74 9.11 -2.00
N ALA A 24 -9.11 8.41 -1.06
CA ALA A 24 -9.68 7.21 -0.43
C ALA A 24 -10.99 7.54 0.31
N LEU A 25 -11.01 8.62 1.10
CA LEU A 25 -12.22 9.09 1.79
C LEU A 25 -13.36 9.39 0.81
N LYS A 26 -13.07 10.05 -0.31
CA LYS A 26 -14.08 10.33 -1.35
C LYS A 26 -14.60 9.05 -2.01
N ALA A 27 -13.73 8.09 -2.28
CA ALA A 27 -14.13 6.81 -2.87
C ALA A 27 -15.06 6.02 -1.94
N LEU A 28 -14.75 6.01 -0.63
CA LEU A 28 -15.58 5.37 0.38
C LEU A 28 -16.92 6.10 0.60
N ALA A 29 -16.92 7.44 0.57
CA ALA A 29 -18.12 8.25 0.74
C ALA A 29 -19.06 8.22 -0.47
N GLY A 30 -18.53 7.93 -1.67
CA GLY A 30 -19.30 7.74 -2.91
C GLY A 30 -19.05 6.37 -3.54
N PRO A 31 -19.59 5.28 -2.97
CA PRO A 31 -19.42 3.94 -3.53
C PRO A 31 -19.80 3.87 -5.01
N GLY A 32 -18.97 3.22 -5.81
CA GLY A 32 -19.12 3.12 -7.26
C GLY A 32 -18.56 4.31 -8.07
N VAL A 33 -18.11 5.38 -7.41
CA VAL A 33 -17.48 6.52 -8.07
C VAL A 33 -15.95 6.34 -8.10
N ILE A 34 -15.38 6.28 -9.31
CA ILE A 34 -13.93 6.21 -9.50
C ILE A 34 -13.28 7.53 -9.06
N GLN A 35 -12.27 7.43 -8.19
CA GLN A 35 -11.41 8.55 -7.80
C GLN A 35 -10.01 8.37 -8.39
N THR A 36 -9.43 9.46 -8.88
CA THR A 36 -8.07 9.47 -9.43
C THR A 36 -7.05 9.89 -8.38
N LEU A 37 -5.99 9.10 -8.21
CA LEU A 37 -4.81 9.47 -7.41
C LEU A 37 -3.83 10.25 -8.29
N GLN A 38 -3.36 11.41 -7.80
CA GLN A 38 -2.44 12.26 -8.55
C GLN A 38 -0.97 11.85 -8.36
N ALA A 39 -0.57 11.53 -7.13
CA ALA A 39 0.75 11.06 -6.80
C ALA A 39 0.72 9.52 -6.72
N THR A 40 1.36 8.87 -7.69
CA THR A 40 1.35 7.40 -7.80
C THR A 40 2.79 6.91 -7.97
N PRO A 41 3.59 6.85 -6.89
CA PRO A 41 4.91 6.21 -6.94
C PRO A 41 4.76 4.75 -7.38
N ARG A 42 5.83 4.19 -7.94
CA ARG A 42 5.84 2.83 -8.46
C ARG A 42 6.67 1.93 -7.55
N LEU A 43 6.11 0.78 -7.25
CA LEU A 43 6.80 -0.34 -6.62
C LEU A 43 6.59 -1.55 -7.52
N ASP A 44 7.67 -2.17 -8.00
CA ASP A 44 7.55 -3.32 -8.89
C ASP A 44 6.77 -4.45 -8.20
N GLY A 45 5.75 -4.97 -8.88
CA GLY A 45 4.83 -5.97 -8.33
C GLY A 45 3.59 -5.41 -7.63
N LEU A 46 3.44 -4.09 -7.48
CA LEU A 46 2.19 -3.46 -7.05
C LEU A 46 1.67 -2.47 -8.10
N GLU A 47 0.34 -2.37 -8.19
CA GLU A 47 -0.29 -1.28 -8.92
C GLU A 47 0.04 0.07 -8.26
N PRO A 48 0.32 1.13 -9.04
CA PRO A 48 0.71 2.44 -8.48
C PRO A 48 -0.33 3.03 -7.52
N ALA A 49 -1.62 2.79 -7.78
CA ALA A 49 -2.70 3.21 -6.90
C ALA A 49 -2.66 2.47 -5.55
N THR A 50 -2.41 1.16 -5.57
CA THR A 50 -2.27 0.34 -4.35
C THR A 50 -1.11 0.84 -3.50
N TYR A 51 0.07 1.07 -4.11
CA TYR A 51 1.23 1.54 -3.36
C TYR A 51 1.02 2.95 -2.79
N ALA A 52 0.39 3.86 -3.54
CA ALA A 52 0.03 5.18 -3.04
C ALA A 52 -0.95 5.12 -1.84
N LEU A 53 -1.92 4.20 -1.85
CA LEU A 53 -2.80 4.00 -0.71
C LEU A 53 -2.06 3.41 0.49
N CYS A 54 -1.14 2.46 0.28
CA CYS A 54 -0.29 1.95 1.36
C CYS A 54 0.50 3.07 2.04
N LEU A 55 1.16 3.91 1.26
CA LEU A 55 1.94 5.04 1.78
C LEU A 55 1.08 6.10 2.50
N ALA A 56 -0.20 6.22 2.15
CA ALA A 56 -1.09 7.22 2.74
C ALA A 56 -1.86 6.71 3.96
N LEU A 57 -2.05 5.39 4.10
CA LEU A 57 -2.94 4.79 5.11
C LEU A 57 -2.23 3.91 6.12
N LEU A 58 -1.07 3.34 5.77
CA LEU A 58 -0.38 2.39 6.63
C LEU A 58 0.66 3.09 7.49
N ASP A 59 0.66 2.72 8.76
CA ASP A 59 1.62 3.11 9.78
C ASP A 59 1.93 1.94 10.73
N VAL A 60 2.71 2.21 11.77
CA VAL A 60 3.13 1.26 12.81
C VAL A 60 1.97 0.59 13.56
N ASP A 61 0.79 1.21 13.61
CA ASP A 61 -0.39 0.70 14.31
C ASP A 61 -1.32 -0.12 13.39
N THR A 62 -0.94 -0.29 12.12
CA THR A 62 -1.73 -0.98 11.11
C THR A 62 -1.07 -2.28 10.61
N PRO A 63 -1.19 -3.41 11.35
CA PRO A 63 -0.76 -4.70 10.87
C PRO A 63 -1.31 -5.03 9.46
N LEU A 64 -0.42 -5.43 8.56
CA LEU A 64 -0.73 -5.73 7.17
C LEU A 64 -0.53 -7.21 6.89
N TRP A 65 -1.55 -7.85 6.32
CA TRP A 65 -1.42 -9.18 5.72
C TRP A 65 -1.16 -9.06 4.21
N LEU A 66 -0.20 -9.84 3.72
CA LEU A 66 0.11 -9.95 2.28
C LEU A 66 -0.35 -11.31 1.78
N ALA A 67 -1.11 -11.32 0.68
CA ALA A 67 -1.32 -12.56 -0.06
C ALA A 67 0.01 -13.09 -0.60
N PRO A 68 0.14 -14.42 -0.82
CA PRO A 68 1.39 -15.03 -1.27
C PRO A 68 1.97 -14.40 -2.55
N SER A 69 1.11 -13.91 -3.44
CA SER A 69 1.50 -13.23 -4.69
C SER A 69 2.21 -11.89 -4.48
N PHE A 70 1.94 -11.21 -3.35
CA PHE A 70 2.57 -9.93 -2.98
C PHE A 70 3.64 -10.07 -1.91
N ASP A 71 3.80 -11.28 -1.37
CA ASP A 71 4.77 -11.58 -0.32
C ASP A 71 6.19 -11.75 -0.89
N THR A 72 6.76 -10.66 -1.40
CA THR A 72 8.11 -10.63 -2.00
C THR A 72 9.09 -9.83 -1.14
N PRO A 73 10.40 -10.14 -1.17
CA PRO A 73 11.40 -9.36 -0.45
C PRO A 73 11.38 -7.87 -0.79
N LEU A 74 11.09 -7.51 -2.04
CA LEU A 74 11.00 -6.13 -2.50
C LEU A 74 9.80 -5.41 -1.87
N ILE A 75 8.62 -6.02 -1.93
CA ILE A 75 7.39 -5.43 -1.38
C ILE A 75 7.50 -5.30 0.15
N ARG A 76 7.95 -6.36 0.82
CA ARG A 76 8.19 -6.34 2.28
C ARG A 76 9.14 -5.21 2.69
N ALA A 77 10.27 -5.08 2.01
CA ALA A 77 11.27 -4.07 2.35
C ALA A 77 10.72 -2.64 2.19
N ASN A 78 9.99 -2.37 1.11
CA ASN A 78 9.44 -1.03 0.87
C ASN A 78 8.29 -0.68 1.82
N LEU A 79 7.40 -1.63 2.14
CA LEU A 79 6.31 -1.38 3.09
C LEU A 79 6.86 -1.20 4.52
N ALA A 80 7.81 -2.03 4.94
CA ALA A 80 8.46 -1.87 6.24
C ALA A 80 9.23 -0.54 6.35
N PHE A 81 9.97 -0.15 5.31
CA PHE A 81 10.79 1.07 5.34
C PHE A 81 9.96 2.35 5.25
N HIS A 82 8.99 2.43 4.32
CA HIS A 82 8.24 3.66 4.06
C HIS A 82 6.99 3.81 4.92
N CYS A 83 6.32 2.71 5.28
CA CYS A 83 5.10 2.74 6.10
C CYS A 83 5.37 2.38 7.56
N GLY A 84 6.41 1.60 7.87
CA GLY A 84 6.65 1.11 9.22
C GLY A 84 5.61 0.10 9.73
N CYS A 85 4.70 -0.36 8.85
CA CYS A 85 3.60 -1.24 9.24
C CYS A 85 4.11 -2.65 9.59
N PRO A 86 3.61 -3.28 10.67
CA PRO A 86 3.92 -4.66 11.00
C PRO A 86 3.36 -5.59 9.91
N LEU A 87 4.12 -6.60 9.48
CA LEU A 87 3.60 -7.65 8.61
C LEU A 87 3.13 -8.83 9.46
N THR A 88 1.89 -9.28 9.25
CA THR A 88 1.33 -10.46 9.93
C THR A 88 1.16 -11.63 8.98
N ALA A 89 1.38 -12.85 9.49
CA ALA A 89 1.14 -14.09 8.75
C ALA A 89 -0.34 -14.52 8.80
N GLN A 90 -1.07 -14.12 9.85
CA GLN A 90 -2.47 -14.48 10.06
C GLN A 90 -3.39 -13.36 9.57
N ARG A 91 -4.47 -13.73 8.85
CA ARG A 91 -5.40 -12.75 8.25
C ARG A 91 -6.22 -12.04 9.33
N GLU A 92 -6.59 -12.75 10.38
CA GLU A 92 -7.39 -12.29 11.51
C GLU A 92 -6.72 -11.21 12.36
N ASP A 93 -5.38 -11.15 12.34
CA ASP A 93 -4.59 -10.15 13.07
C ASP A 93 -4.40 -8.85 12.27
N ALA A 94 -4.82 -8.82 11.01
CA ALA A 94 -4.56 -7.72 10.10
C ALA A 94 -5.60 -6.58 10.22
N ARG A 95 -5.15 -5.34 10.06
CA ARG A 95 -5.99 -4.15 9.86
C ARG A 95 -6.18 -3.84 8.39
N PHE A 96 -5.20 -4.18 7.56
CA PHE A 96 -5.25 -4.09 6.11
C PHE A 96 -4.79 -5.40 5.48
N ALA A 97 -5.23 -5.65 4.26
CA ALA A 97 -4.81 -6.78 3.45
C ALA A 97 -4.46 -6.32 2.04
N LEU A 98 -3.34 -6.79 1.50
CA LEU A 98 -3.01 -6.67 0.07
C LEU A 98 -3.19 -8.02 -0.60
N LEU A 99 -4.11 -8.08 -1.55
CA LEU A 99 -4.49 -9.30 -2.26
C LEU A 99 -5.03 -8.98 -3.66
N ALA A 100 -4.96 -9.96 -4.55
CA ALA A 100 -5.46 -9.87 -5.90
C ALA A 100 -6.94 -10.26 -5.92
N ALA A 101 -7.62 -9.96 -7.02
CA ALA A 101 -9.01 -10.39 -7.19
C ALA A 101 -9.14 -11.93 -7.09
N ASP A 102 -8.14 -12.66 -7.59
CA ASP A 102 -8.10 -14.12 -7.57
C ASP A 102 -7.94 -14.71 -6.16
N ASP A 103 -7.49 -13.91 -5.18
CA ASP A 103 -7.35 -14.33 -3.78
C ASP A 103 -8.66 -14.20 -2.97
N LEU A 104 -9.72 -13.63 -3.57
CA LEU A 104 -11.02 -13.39 -2.91
C LEU A 104 -12.01 -14.57 -3.02
N LEU A 105 -11.70 -15.58 -3.83
CA LEU A 105 -12.52 -16.77 -4.07
C LEU A 105 -11.95 -17.99 -3.35
#